data_AF-A0A0L8GY17-F1
#
_entry.id   AF-A0A0L8GY17-F1
#
_cell.length_a   1.000
_cell.length_b   1.000
_cell.length_c   1.000
_cell.angle_alpha   90.00
_cell.angle_beta   90.00
_cell.angle_gamma   90.00
#
_symmetry.space_group_name_H-M   'P 1'
#
loop_
_entity.id
_entity.type
_entity.pdbx_description
1 polymer ?
#
loop_
_entity_poly.entity_id
_entity_poly.type
_entity_poly.pdbx_seq_one_letter_code
_entity_poly.pdbx_strand_id
1 'polypeptide(L)'
;MEEVIKTELGCTMVKKVGSSGGGSICGGNSYETDKGKIYVKFSNDSAAMAMFEGEMASVESILRTKAVRIPKPYKVFKLPGTGAALVMEYVDLKRGLSTFASQLGQQMAAMHKHNDDLYKKEKKESNRLHGCSDGDDDDDDGEPQHQPRFGFPVATCCGRIPQPNKWKDSWPEFYAAKIDCQITHLEENYRNHEVRGLWDQLLRKYSIFFDDLPIIPPALLHGDLWSGNVSENDEGPGEYIIIVGVGVAVW
;
A
#
# COMPACT_ATOMS: atom_id res chain seq x y z
N MET A 1 -2.92 -22.08 14.54
CA MET A 1 -2.83 -20.60 14.46
C MET A 1 -2.32 -20.02 15.77
N GLU A 2 -3.01 -20.18 16.91
CA GLU A 2 -2.56 -19.60 18.19
C GLU A 2 -1.13 -20.00 18.59
N GLU A 3 -0.77 -21.29 18.49
CA GLU A 3 0.60 -21.75 18.78
C GLU A 3 1.65 -21.18 17.82
N VAL A 4 1.28 -20.97 16.55
CA VAL A 4 2.16 -20.33 15.56
C VAL A 4 2.36 -18.86 15.94
N ILE A 5 1.29 -18.13 16.26
CA ILE A 5 1.36 -16.74 16.73
C ILE A 5 2.21 -16.64 18.00
N LYS A 6 2.01 -17.53 18.98
CA LYS A 6 2.83 -17.58 20.22
C LYS A 6 4.31 -17.68 19.89
N THR A 7 4.67 -18.59 18.99
CA THR A 7 6.06 -18.82 18.59
C THR A 7 6.63 -17.63 17.82
N GLU A 8 5.91 -17.15 16.80
CA GLU A 8 6.37 -16.10 15.90
C GLU A 8 6.50 -14.72 16.56
N LEU A 9 5.68 -14.44 17.56
CA LEU A 9 5.68 -13.18 18.32
C LEU A 9 6.33 -13.31 19.71
N GLY A 10 6.78 -14.50 20.10
CA GLY A 10 7.31 -14.78 21.43
C GLY A 10 6.34 -14.41 22.55
N CYS A 11 5.07 -14.77 22.38
CA CYS A 11 3.99 -14.54 23.35
C CYS A 11 3.79 -15.78 24.22
N THR A 12 3.57 -15.58 25.52
CA THR A 12 3.23 -16.69 26.44
C THR A 12 1.75 -17.06 26.37
N MET A 13 0.91 -16.11 25.95
CA MET A 13 -0.54 -16.26 25.90
C MET A 13 -1.06 -15.69 24.59
N VAL A 14 -1.90 -16.47 23.90
CA VAL A 14 -2.63 -16.05 22.70
C VAL A 14 -4.00 -16.71 22.77
N LYS A 15 -5.06 -15.91 22.71
CA LYS A 15 -6.45 -16.38 22.74
C LYS A 15 -7.26 -15.66 21.68
N LYS A 16 -7.95 -16.39 20.81
CA LYS A 16 -8.88 -15.80 19.85
C LYS A 16 -10.05 -15.13 20.57
N VAL A 17 -10.30 -13.85 20.28
CA VAL A 17 -11.31 -13.01 20.96
C VAL A 17 -12.46 -12.56 20.05
N GLY A 18 -12.40 -12.84 18.75
CA GLY A 18 -13.52 -12.61 17.85
C GLY A 18 -13.16 -12.83 16.37
N SER A 19 -14.19 -13.07 15.55
CA SER A 19 -14.09 -12.98 14.08
C SER A 19 -14.43 -11.56 13.65
N SER A 20 -13.48 -10.63 13.81
CA SER A 20 -13.55 -9.33 13.15
C SER A 20 -13.37 -9.57 11.65
N GLY A 21 -14.35 -9.15 10.84
CA GLY A 21 -14.53 -9.52 9.43
C GLY A 21 -13.23 -9.71 8.63
N GLY A 22 -13.16 -10.83 7.91
CA GLY A 22 -12.20 -10.99 6.82
C GLY A 22 -12.67 -10.21 5.61
N GLY A 23 -11.74 -9.58 4.89
CA GLY A 23 -12.03 -9.10 3.53
C GLY A 23 -12.43 -10.27 2.64
N SER A 24 -13.01 -9.99 1.47
CA SER A 24 -13.46 -11.01 0.50
C SER A 24 -12.38 -12.01 0.06
N ILE A 25 -11.10 -11.70 0.30
CA ILE A 25 -9.94 -12.44 -0.21
C ILE A 25 -9.21 -13.22 0.89
N CYS A 26 -9.10 -12.65 2.10
CA CYS A 26 -8.32 -13.20 3.20
C CYS A 26 -9.18 -13.41 4.45
N GLY A 27 -8.89 -14.48 5.19
CA GLY A 27 -9.42 -14.64 6.54
C GLY A 27 -8.82 -13.59 7.48
N GLY A 28 -9.60 -13.18 8.48
CA GLY A 28 -9.19 -12.21 9.49
C GLY A 28 -9.69 -12.62 10.86
N ASN A 29 -8.83 -12.59 11.87
CA ASN A 29 -9.18 -12.90 13.26
C ASN A 29 -8.48 -11.95 14.22
N SER A 30 -9.15 -11.63 15.33
CA SER A 30 -8.55 -10.89 16.45
C SER A 30 -8.11 -11.83 17.56
N TYR A 31 -6.95 -11.53 18.15
CA TYR A 31 -6.36 -12.28 19.25
C TYR A 31 -6.00 -11.35 20.40
N GLU A 32 -6.24 -11.81 21.61
CA GLU A 32 -5.69 -11.23 22.83
C GLU A 32 -4.41 -11.97 23.18
N THR A 33 -3.36 -11.21 23.49
CA THR A 33 -2.05 -11.75 23.88
C THR A 33 -1.58 -11.13 25.17
N ASP A 34 -0.54 -11.70 25.79
CA ASP A 34 0.17 -11.09 26.92
C ASP A 34 0.86 -9.76 26.58
N LYS A 35 0.93 -9.40 25.29
CA LYS A 35 1.49 -8.14 24.77
C LYS A 35 0.43 -7.17 24.23
N GLY A 36 -0.85 -7.45 24.47
CA GLY A 36 -1.97 -6.67 23.96
C GLY A 36 -2.73 -7.35 22.83
N LYS A 37 -3.76 -6.68 22.31
CA LYS A 37 -4.65 -7.21 21.27
C LYS A 37 -4.04 -6.99 19.88
N ILE A 38 -4.17 -8.00 19.02
CA ILE A 38 -3.66 -7.98 17.63
C ILE A 38 -4.75 -8.45 16.66
N TYR A 39 -4.61 -8.02 15.40
CA TYR A 39 -5.40 -8.55 14.29
C TYR A 39 -4.47 -9.32 13.35
N VAL A 40 -4.94 -10.48 12.88
CA VAL A 40 -4.15 -11.36 12.01
C VAL A 40 -4.95 -11.65 10.75
N LYS A 41 -4.43 -11.20 9.62
CA LYS A 41 -4.86 -11.61 8.27
C LYS A 41 -4.17 -12.90 7.91
N PHE A 42 -4.88 -13.82 7.26
CA PHE A 42 -4.30 -15.09 6.83
C PHE A 42 -4.95 -15.61 5.55
N SER A 43 -4.19 -16.39 4.81
CA SER A 43 -4.66 -17.12 3.63
C SER A 43 -3.89 -18.43 3.50
N ASN A 44 -4.54 -19.46 2.97
CA ASN A 44 -3.93 -20.76 2.67
C ASN A 44 -3.35 -20.83 1.25
N ASP A 45 -3.53 -19.77 0.46
CA ASP A 45 -3.01 -19.63 -0.90
C ASP A 45 -1.47 -19.60 -0.90
N SER A 46 -0.83 -20.28 -1.85
CA SER A 46 0.64 -20.29 -1.97
C SER A 46 1.24 -18.92 -2.30
N ALA A 47 0.46 -18.02 -2.91
CA ALA A 47 0.85 -16.64 -3.18
C ALA A 47 0.68 -15.71 -1.97
N ALA A 48 0.13 -16.20 -0.85
CA ALA A 48 -0.20 -15.38 0.31
C ALA A 48 1.01 -14.66 0.92
N MET A 49 2.20 -15.29 0.88
CA MET A 49 3.42 -14.69 1.44
C MET A 49 3.77 -13.39 0.71
N ALA A 50 3.89 -13.44 -0.61
CA ALA A 50 4.23 -12.27 -1.42
C ALA A 50 3.16 -11.17 -1.31
N MET A 51 1.89 -11.55 -1.24
CA MET A 51 0.78 -10.62 -1.04
C MET A 51 0.88 -9.89 0.31
N PHE A 52 1.17 -10.62 1.40
CA PHE A 52 1.29 -10.02 2.73
C PHE A 52 2.59 -9.21 2.92
N GLU A 53 3.69 -9.61 2.29
CA GLU A 53 4.93 -8.82 2.24
C GLU A 53 4.71 -7.49 1.51
N GLY A 54 4.02 -7.52 0.37
CA GLY A 54 3.62 -6.31 -0.35
C GLY A 54 2.71 -5.40 0.48
N GLU A 55 1.72 -5.99 1.17
CA GLU A 55 0.84 -5.24 2.08
C GLU A 55 1.61 -4.59 3.23
N MET A 56 2.50 -5.33 3.90
CA MET A 56 3.34 -4.81 4.97
C MET A 56 4.18 -3.61 4.51
N ALA A 57 4.88 -3.73 3.38
CA ALA A 57 5.72 -2.67 2.83
C ALA A 57 4.91 -1.40 2.48
N SER A 58 3.68 -1.55 1.99
CA SER A 58 2.80 -0.41 1.71
C SER A 58 2.27 0.25 2.97
N VAL A 59 1.87 -0.52 3.98
CA VAL A 59 1.47 0.04 5.27
C VAL A 59 2.62 0.84 5.89
N GLU A 60 3.85 0.29 5.87
CA GLU A 60 5.05 0.99 6.34
C GLU A 60 5.32 2.28 5.56
N SER A 61 5.10 2.27 4.24
CA SER A 61 5.26 3.46 3.40
C SER A 61 4.23 4.54 3.74
N ILE A 62 2.97 4.16 3.94
CA ILE A 62 1.92 5.09 4.38
C ILE A 62 2.24 5.66 5.77
N LEU A 63 2.65 4.81 6.73
CA LEU A 63 3.02 5.26 8.08
C LEU A 63 4.15 6.28 8.07
N ARG A 64 5.15 6.14 7.19
CA ARG A 64 6.27 7.09 7.06
C ARG A 64 5.82 8.50 6.69
N THR A 65 4.72 8.64 5.95
CA THR A 65 4.17 9.97 5.61
C THR A 65 3.61 10.72 6.81
N LYS A 66 3.21 10.00 7.87
CA LYS A 66 2.51 10.51 9.06
C LYS A 66 1.23 11.31 8.73
N ALA A 67 0.68 11.13 7.52
CA ALA A 67 -0.43 11.92 7.02
C ALA A 67 -1.80 11.37 7.41
N VAL A 68 -1.93 10.04 7.51
CA VAL A 68 -3.19 9.33 7.77
C VAL A 68 -2.93 8.14 8.71
N ARG A 69 -3.90 7.82 9.56
CA ARG A 69 -3.81 6.67 10.47
C ARG A 69 -4.10 5.38 9.71
N ILE A 70 -3.30 4.36 10.00
CA ILE A 70 -3.39 3.02 9.42
C ILE A 70 -2.89 2.02 10.48
N PRO A 71 -3.46 0.80 10.60
CA PRO A 71 -3.01 -0.17 11.60
C PRO A 71 -1.55 -0.56 11.37
N LYS A 72 -0.71 -0.46 12.40
CA LYS A 72 0.71 -0.79 12.28
C LYS A 72 0.93 -2.27 11.94
N PRO A 73 1.79 -2.60 10.96
CA PRO A 73 2.14 -3.97 10.69
C PRO A 73 3.20 -4.42 11.70
N TYR A 74 3.15 -5.69 12.10
CA TYR A 74 4.14 -6.24 13.04
C TYR A 74 5.00 -7.31 12.38
N LYS A 75 4.38 -8.25 11.65
CA LYS A 75 5.13 -9.38 11.08
C LYS A 75 4.35 -10.11 10.00
N VAL A 76 5.05 -10.59 8.97
CA VAL A 76 4.56 -11.62 8.04
C VAL A 76 5.25 -12.94 8.34
N PHE A 77 4.51 -14.05 8.36
CA PHE A 77 5.08 -15.38 8.54
C PHE A 77 4.32 -16.47 7.78
N LYS A 78 5.00 -17.60 7.53
CA LYS A 78 4.41 -18.77 6.89
C LYS A 78 3.53 -19.56 7.86
N LEU A 79 2.41 -20.07 7.37
CA LEU A 79 1.57 -21.01 8.09
C LEU A 79 2.00 -22.45 7.76
N PRO A 80 1.64 -23.44 8.59
CA PRO A 80 1.76 -24.84 8.20
C PRO A 80 1.04 -25.08 6.87
N GLY A 81 1.73 -25.69 5.90
CA GLY A 81 1.25 -25.87 4.53
C GLY A 81 1.76 -24.76 3.60
N THR A 82 0.88 -24.25 2.72
CA THR A 82 1.22 -23.26 1.68
C THR A 82 0.87 -21.81 2.06
N GLY A 83 0.13 -21.63 3.15
CA GLY A 83 -0.40 -20.32 3.54
C GLY A 83 0.60 -19.39 4.21
N ALA A 84 0.15 -18.15 4.42
CA ALA A 84 0.87 -17.15 5.20
C ALA A 84 -0.10 -16.31 6.05
N ALA A 85 0.46 -15.51 6.95
CA ALA A 85 -0.28 -14.57 7.77
C ALA A 85 0.46 -13.24 7.93
N LEU A 86 -0.30 -12.15 8.05
CA LEU A 86 0.16 -10.82 8.41
C LEU A 86 -0.45 -10.44 9.76
N VAL A 87 0.41 -10.16 10.74
CA VAL A 87 0.05 -9.64 12.05
C VAL A 87 0.12 -8.12 12.02
N MET A 88 -0.90 -7.48 12.56
CA MET A 88 -0.99 -6.03 12.67
C MET A 88 -1.65 -5.61 13.99
N GLU A 89 -1.53 -4.32 14.27
CA GLU A 89 -2.27 -3.61 15.30
C GLU A 89 -3.76 -3.94 15.21
N TYR A 90 -4.35 -4.31 16.34
CA TYR A 90 -5.80 -4.35 16.45
C TYR A 90 -6.32 -2.93 16.61
N VAL A 91 -7.31 -2.56 15.79
CA VAL A 91 -8.07 -1.34 16.01
C VAL A 91 -9.55 -1.65 16.08
N ASP A 92 -10.25 -0.97 17.00
CA ASP A 92 -11.69 -1.04 17.09
C ASP A 92 -12.31 -0.11 16.03
N LEU A 93 -12.99 -0.72 15.06
CA LEU A 93 -13.47 -0.07 13.85
C LEU A 93 -14.98 0.15 13.94
N LYS A 94 -15.43 1.41 13.86
CA LYS A 94 -16.85 1.74 13.75
C LYS A 94 -17.34 1.72 12.32
N ARG A 95 -18.63 1.35 12.17
CA ARG A 95 -19.32 1.39 10.87
C ARG A 95 -19.87 2.78 10.62
N GLY A 96 -19.56 3.31 9.43
CA GLY A 96 -20.13 4.56 8.91
C GLY A 96 -19.06 5.63 8.71
N LEU A 97 -19.20 6.37 7.61
CA LEU A 97 -18.47 7.60 7.32
C LEU A 97 -19.52 8.70 7.40
N SER A 98 -19.60 9.46 8.49
CA SER A 98 -20.62 10.52 8.52
C SER A 98 -20.22 11.81 9.20
N THR A 99 -19.16 11.85 10.01
CA THR A 99 -18.87 13.07 10.79
C THR A 99 -17.62 13.83 10.33
N PHE A 100 -16.59 13.16 9.80
CA PHE A 100 -15.28 13.79 9.57
C PHE A 100 -14.73 13.62 8.14
N ALA A 101 -15.53 13.19 7.15
CA ALA A 101 -15.03 12.87 5.79
C ALA A 101 -14.16 13.97 5.14
N SER A 102 -14.40 15.24 5.47
CA SER A 102 -13.54 16.36 5.05
C SER A 102 -12.10 16.25 5.58
N GLN A 103 -11.93 15.83 6.83
CA GLN A 103 -10.62 15.60 7.46
C GLN A 103 -9.88 14.43 6.83
N LEU A 104 -10.58 13.32 6.50
CA LEU A 104 -9.99 12.25 5.71
C LEU A 104 -9.48 12.78 4.36
N GLY A 105 -10.27 13.62 3.69
CA GLY A 105 -9.84 14.27 2.43
C GLY A 105 -8.55 15.08 2.60
N GLN A 106 -8.40 15.83 3.69
CA GLN A 106 -7.18 16.58 4.00
C GLN A 106 -5.99 15.67 4.28
N GLN A 107 -6.19 14.59 5.05
CA GLN A 107 -5.15 13.60 5.36
C GLN A 107 -4.66 12.88 4.10
N MET A 108 -5.58 12.46 3.23
CA MET A 108 -5.25 11.85 1.94
C MET A 108 -4.49 12.82 1.03
N ALA A 109 -4.90 14.09 0.98
CA ALA A 109 -4.18 15.10 0.22
C ALA A 109 -2.76 15.33 0.76
N ALA A 110 -2.57 15.33 2.07
CA ALA A 110 -1.25 15.42 2.69
C ALA A 110 -0.37 14.20 2.33
N MET A 111 -0.95 12.99 2.32
CA MET A 111 -0.24 11.76 1.92
C MET A 111 0.22 11.85 0.45
N HIS A 112 -0.67 12.25 -0.46
CA HIS A 112 -0.35 12.35 -1.89
C HIS A 112 0.71 13.43 -2.18
N LYS A 113 0.73 14.53 -1.40
CA LYS A 113 1.70 15.63 -1.57
C LYS A 113 3.05 15.35 -0.93
N HIS A 114 3.16 14.31 -0.09
CA HIS A 114 4.38 14.00 0.65
C HIS A 114 5.63 13.90 -0.24
N ASN A 115 5.54 13.24 -1.40
CA ASN A 115 6.67 13.12 -2.33
C ASN A 115 7.15 14.46 -2.87
N ASP A 116 6.19 15.27 -3.30
CA ASP A 116 6.42 16.59 -3.89
C ASP A 116 6.99 17.55 -2.84
N ASP A 117 6.53 17.44 -1.59
CA ASP A 117 7.08 18.20 -0.47
C ASP A 117 8.53 17.80 -0.16
N LEU A 118 8.88 16.50 -0.23
CA LEU A 118 10.28 16.04 -0.12
C LEU A 118 11.13 16.61 -1.25
N TYR A 119 10.69 16.49 -2.50
CA TYR A 119 11.38 17.06 -3.66
C TYR A 119 11.63 18.57 -3.51
N LYS A 120 10.62 19.33 -3.10
CA LYS A 120 10.74 20.78 -2.87
C LYS A 120 11.72 21.11 -1.75
N LYS A 121 11.74 20.32 -0.69
CA LYS A 121 12.66 20.50 0.45
C LYS A 121 14.10 20.27 0.00
N GLU A 122 14.38 19.17 -0.68
CA GLU A 122 15.71 18.84 -1.21
C GLU A 122 16.21 19.92 -2.17
N LYS A 123 15.35 20.37 -3.11
CA LYS A 123 15.70 21.45 -4.04
C LYS A 123 16.06 22.75 -3.32
N LYS A 124 15.36 23.07 -2.23
CA LYS A 124 15.65 24.26 -1.41
C LYS A 124 16.96 24.12 -0.64
N GLU A 125 17.29 22.92 -0.15
CA GLU A 125 18.53 22.63 0.55
C GLU A 125 19.74 22.67 -0.40
N SER A 126 19.63 22.05 -1.58
CA SER A 126 20.65 22.12 -2.64
C SER A 126 20.95 23.56 -3.07
N ASN A 127 19.90 24.39 -3.26
CA ASN A 127 20.06 25.80 -3.62
C ASN A 127 20.73 26.65 -2.51
N ARG A 128 20.66 26.23 -1.24
CA ARG A 128 21.31 26.94 -0.12
C ARG A 128 22.80 26.59 -0.01
N LEU A 129 23.17 25.35 -0.33
CA LEU A 129 24.56 24.88 -0.27
C LEU A 129 25.41 25.51 -1.38
N HIS A 130 24.86 25.73 -2.57
CA HIS A 130 25.55 26.41 -3.68
C HIS A 130 25.74 27.94 -3.48
N GLY A 131 25.31 28.51 -2.35
CA GLY A 131 25.46 29.93 -2.00
C GLY A 131 26.75 30.29 -1.24
N CYS A 132 27.57 29.30 -0.87
CA CYS A 132 28.87 29.47 -0.22
C CYS A 132 29.94 28.77 -1.07
N SER A 133 31.01 29.49 -1.40
CA SER A 133 32.06 29.18 -2.39
C SER A 133 32.84 27.88 -2.19
N ASP A 134 33.41 27.42 -3.31
CA ASP A 134 34.74 26.81 -3.52
C ASP A 134 35.23 25.76 -2.49
N GLY A 135 35.30 24.50 -2.92
CA GLY A 135 36.22 23.51 -2.36
C GLY A 135 35.57 22.21 -1.90
N ASP A 136 36.14 21.13 -2.42
CA ASP A 136 36.09 19.73 -1.97
C ASP A 136 34.78 18.95 -2.19
N ASP A 137 34.75 18.27 -3.34
CA ASP A 137 33.84 17.20 -3.71
C ASP A 137 34.05 15.99 -2.78
N ASP A 138 33.41 16.00 -1.62
CA ASP A 138 33.07 14.77 -0.90
C ASP A 138 31.64 14.37 -1.32
N ASP A 139 31.57 13.48 -2.31
CA ASP A 139 30.36 12.82 -2.80
C ASP A 139 29.71 11.98 -1.68
N ASP A 140 28.95 12.63 -0.79
CA ASP A 140 27.94 11.95 0.03
C ASP A 140 26.73 11.64 -0.87
N ASP A 141 26.88 10.57 -1.67
CA ASP A 141 25.87 9.96 -2.55
C ASP A 141 24.69 9.38 -1.76
N GLY A 142 24.03 10.21 -0.94
CA GLY A 142 22.75 9.86 -0.33
C GLY A 142 21.66 9.78 -1.40
N GLU A 143 21.02 8.62 -1.54
CA GLU A 143 19.84 8.50 -2.41
C GLU A 143 18.80 9.58 -2.05
N PRO A 144 18.18 10.22 -3.05
CA PRO A 144 17.15 11.23 -2.81
C PRO A 144 16.03 10.64 -1.95
N GLN A 145 15.54 11.40 -0.97
CA GLN A 145 14.43 10.99 -0.12
C GLN A 145 13.11 11.00 -0.90
N HIS A 146 12.97 11.87 -1.91
CA HIS A 146 11.85 11.84 -2.85
C HIS A 146 12.01 10.72 -3.90
N GLN A 147 10.89 10.18 -4.35
CA GLN A 147 10.83 9.15 -5.38
C GLN A 147 10.54 9.77 -6.76
N PRO A 148 11.49 9.79 -7.71
CA PRO A 148 11.33 10.48 -8.99
C PRO A 148 10.59 9.66 -10.06
N ARG A 149 10.35 8.36 -9.82
CA ARG A 149 9.75 7.42 -10.78
C ARG A 149 8.50 6.77 -10.22
N PHE A 150 7.58 6.36 -11.08
CA PHE A 150 6.36 5.62 -10.71
C PHE A 150 6.66 4.15 -10.48
N GLY A 151 6.15 3.56 -9.40
CA GLY A 151 6.45 2.19 -9.02
C GLY A 151 6.39 1.92 -7.53
N PHE A 152 6.92 0.77 -7.13
CA PHE A 152 7.04 0.42 -5.72
C PHE A 152 8.21 -0.55 -5.51
N PRO A 153 8.90 -0.52 -4.35
CA PRO A 153 10.08 -1.36 -4.12
C PRO A 153 9.80 -2.87 -4.16
N VAL A 154 8.56 -3.28 -3.89
CA VAL A 154 8.14 -4.68 -3.89
C VAL A 154 6.91 -4.87 -4.77
N ALA A 155 6.74 -6.11 -5.25
CA ALA A 155 5.49 -6.49 -5.88
C ALA A 155 4.36 -6.41 -4.86
N THR A 156 3.21 -5.97 -5.32
CA THR A 156 1.99 -5.91 -4.51
C THR A 156 0.87 -6.66 -5.22
N CYS A 157 -0.37 -6.58 -4.78
CA CYS A 157 -1.50 -7.23 -5.46
C CYS A 157 -2.65 -6.25 -5.69
N CYS A 158 -3.48 -6.48 -6.71
CA CYS A 158 -4.81 -5.91 -6.80
C CYS A 158 -5.81 -7.07 -6.64
N GLY A 159 -6.38 -7.18 -5.46
CA GLY A 159 -7.04 -8.40 -5.05
C GLY A 159 -6.06 -9.57 -5.05
N ARG A 160 -6.31 -10.63 -5.84
CA ARG A 160 -5.37 -11.77 -5.95
C ARG A 160 -4.36 -11.65 -7.08
N ILE A 161 -4.42 -10.56 -7.84
CA ILE A 161 -3.65 -10.41 -9.08
C ILE A 161 -2.33 -9.70 -8.74
N PRO A 162 -1.17 -10.35 -8.91
CA PRO A 162 0.12 -9.73 -8.62
C PRO A 162 0.35 -8.50 -9.50
N GLN A 163 0.87 -7.44 -8.90
CA GLN A 163 1.30 -6.21 -9.54
C GLN A 163 2.80 -6.03 -9.29
N PRO A 164 3.67 -6.29 -10.28
CA PRO A 164 5.12 -6.21 -10.09
C PRO A 164 5.65 -4.83 -9.70
N ASN A 165 4.91 -3.76 -10.01
CA ASN A 165 5.25 -2.35 -9.71
C ASN A 165 6.67 -1.93 -10.13
N LYS A 166 7.18 -2.49 -11.24
CA LYS A 166 8.46 -2.09 -11.83
C LYS A 166 8.49 -0.58 -12.06
N TRP A 167 9.61 0.04 -11.71
CA TRP A 167 9.82 1.48 -11.87
C TRP A 167 9.70 1.94 -13.32
N LYS A 168 9.01 3.06 -13.53
CA LYS A 168 8.74 3.71 -14.82
C LYS A 168 8.89 5.22 -14.70
N ASP A 169 9.40 5.85 -15.75
CA ASP A 169 9.57 7.31 -15.81
C ASP A 169 8.29 8.03 -16.22
N SER A 170 7.33 7.31 -16.79
CA SER A 170 6.10 7.83 -17.37
C SER A 170 4.87 7.24 -16.67
N TRP A 171 3.98 8.11 -16.21
CA TRP A 171 2.71 7.69 -15.61
C TRP A 171 1.86 6.86 -16.59
N PRO A 172 1.65 7.27 -17.86
CA PRO A 172 0.97 6.43 -18.84
C PRO A 172 1.55 5.01 -18.94
N GLU A 173 2.87 4.87 -19.02
CA GLU A 173 3.49 3.53 -19.10
C GLU A 173 3.24 2.71 -17.84
N PHE A 174 3.35 3.33 -16.67
CA PHE A 174 3.11 2.67 -15.39
C PHE A 174 1.66 2.22 -15.24
N TYR A 175 0.71 3.10 -15.56
CA TYR A 175 -0.70 2.83 -15.45
C TYR A 175 -1.15 1.76 -16.47
N ALA A 176 -0.64 1.81 -17.70
CA ALA A 176 -0.86 0.77 -18.69
C ALA A 176 -0.35 -0.60 -18.21
N ALA A 177 0.84 -0.67 -17.60
CA ALA A 177 1.38 -1.93 -17.06
C ALA A 177 0.49 -2.53 -15.96
N LYS A 178 -0.14 -1.70 -15.12
CA LYS A 178 -1.10 -2.19 -14.11
C LYS A 178 -2.36 -2.78 -14.72
N ILE A 179 -2.91 -2.13 -15.75
CA ILE A 179 -4.07 -2.66 -16.48
C ILE A 179 -3.68 -3.95 -17.20
N ASP A 180 -2.50 -3.99 -17.82
CA ASP A 180 -2.03 -5.16 -18.55
C ASP A 180 -1.98 -6.43 -17.67
N CYS A 181 -1.57 -6.32 -16.40
CA CYS A 181 -1.65 -7.44 -15.45
C CYS A 181 -3.08 -7.99 -15.29
N GLN A 182 -4.10 -7.12 -15.28
CA GLN A 182 -5.51 -7.52 -15.19
C GLN A 182 -5.98 -8.21 -16.47
N ILE A 183 -5.62 -7.66 -17.64
CA ILE A 183 -5.98 -8.23 -18.95
C ILE A 183 -5.31 -9.61 -19.11
N THR A 184 -4.06 -9.75 -18.70
CA THR A 184 -3.32 -11.03 -18.76
C THR A 184 -3.96 -12.06 -17.86
N HIS A 185 -4.36 -11.67 -16.65
CA HIS A 185 -5.12 -12.56 -15.76
C HIS A 185 -6.44 -13.03 -16.40
N LEU A 186 -7.20 -12.11 -17.01
CA LEU A 186 -8.46 -12.45 -17.70
C LEU A 186 -8.25 -13.39 -18.89
N GLU A 187 -7.22 -13.14 -19.68
CA GLU A 187 -6.86 -13.96 -20.83
C GLU A 187 -6.47 -15.39 -20.41
N GLU A 188 -5.57 -15.53 -19.44
CA GLU A 188 -5.03 -16.83 -19.02
C GLU A 188 -6.05 -17.67 -18.26
N ASN A 189 -6.82 -17.04 -17.35
CA ASN A 189 -7.71 -17.77 -16.43
C ASN A 189 -9.13 -17.93 -16.94
N TYR A 190 -9.58 -17.05 -17.84
CA TYR A 190 -10.93 -17.08 -18.39
C TYR A 190 -10.97 -17.25 -19.91
N ARG A 191 -9.81 -17.44 -20.57
CA ARG A 191 -9.67 -17.63 -22.03
C ARG A 191 -10.31 -16.51 -22.85
N ASN A 192 -10.32 -15.30 -22.29
CA ASN A 192 -10.94 -14.14 -22.93
C ASN A 192 -9.95 -13.47 -23.89
N HIS A 193 -9.71 -14.09 -25.04
CA HIS A 193 -8.80 -13.52 -26.06
C HIS A 193 -9.34 -12.21 -26.68
N GLU A 194 -10.65 -11.98 -26.62
CA GLU A 194 -11.25 -10.74 -27.07
C GLU A 194 -10.77 -9.54 -26.24
N VAL A 195 -10.65 -9.70 -24.91
CA VAL A 195 -10.20 -8.61 -24.02
C VAL A 195 -8.76 -8.17 -24.35
N ARG A 196 -7.90 -9.10 -24.76
CA ARG A 196 -6.53 -8.80 -25.21
C ARG A 196 -6.55 -7.96 -26.49
N GLY A 197 -7.32 -8.38 -27.49
CA GLY A 197 -7.45 -7.65 -28.75
C GLY A 197 -8.05 -6.24 -28.59
N LEU A 198 -8.99 -6.07 -27.65
CA LEU A 198 -9.55 -4.76 -27.29
C LEU A 198 -8.54 -3.89 -26.55
N TRP A 199 -7.78 -4.46 -25.62
CA TRP A 199 -6.73 -3.76 -24.90
C TRP A 199 -5.62 -3.27 -25.84
N ASP A 200 -5.17 -4.11 -26.79
CA ASP A 200 -4.17 -3.71 -27.79
C ASP A 200 -4.67 -2.57 -28.70
N GLN A 201 -5.96 -2.57 -29.04
CA GLN A 201 -6.59 -1.47 -29.77
C GLN A 201 -6.59 -0.16 -28.98
N LEU A 202 -6.88 -0.24 -27.67
CA LEU A 202 -6.85 0.92 -26.78
C LEU A 202 -5.42 1.43 -26.59
N LEU A 203 -4.44 0.54 -26.39
CA LEU A 203 -3.02 0.89 -26.23
C LEU A 203 -2.48 1.73 -27.39
N ARG A 204 -2.92 1.47 -28.63
CA ARG A 204 -2.54 2.28 -29.81
C ARG A 204 -3.03 3.73 -29.76
N LYS A 205 -4.06 4.02 -28.98
CA LYS A 205 -4.65 5.35 -28.80
C LYS A 205 -4.42 5.91 -27.40
N TYR A 206 -3.71 5.18 -26.55
CA TYR A 206 -3.69 5.40 -25.11
C TYR A 206 -3.02 6.72 -24.72
N SER A 207 -1.99 7.15 -25.45
CA SER A 207 -1.29 8.42 -25.17
C SER A 207 -2.23 9.63 -25.24
N ILE A 208 -3.24 9.60 -26.12
CA ILE A 208 -4.19 10.70 -26.34
C ILE A 208 -4.93 11.08 -25.06
N PHE A 209 -5.13 10.14 -24.13
CA PHE A 209 -5.78 10.43 -22.84
C PHE A 209 -4.90 11.23 -21.86
N PHE A 210 -3.61 11.40 -22.17
CA PHE A 210 -2.63 12.04 -21.30
C PHE A 210 -1.90 13.23 -21.94
N ASP A 211 -2.06 13.46 -23.26
CA ASP A 211 -1.32 14.49 -24.01
C ASP A 211 -1.52 15.92 -23.46
N ASP A 212 -2.73 16.23 -22.96
CA ASP A 212 -3.08 17.56 -22.43
C ASP A 212 -2.91 17.68 -20.91
N LEU A 213 -2.39 16.64 -20.24
CA LEU A 213 -2.19 16.67 -18.79
C LEU A 213 -0.90 17.42 -18.44
N PRO A 214 -0.90 18.19 -17.33
CA PRO A 214 0.36 18.70 -16.79
C PRO A 214 1.27 17.53 -16.39
N ILE A 215 2.56 17.83 -16.19
CA ILE A 215 3.51 16.85 -15.66
C ILE A 215 2.92 16.25 -14.38
N ILE A 216 2.73 14.93 -14.40
CA ILE A 216 2.19 14.17 -13.29
C ILE A 216 3.39 13.81 -12.40
N PRO A 217 3.46 14.28 -11.14
CA PRO A 217 4.48 13.82 -10.21
C PRO A 217 4.09 12.45 -9.62
N PRO A 218 5.06 11.56 -9.33
CA PRO A 218 4.80 10.36 -8.54
C PRO A 218 4.27 10.73 -7.15
N ALA A 219 3.28 9.99 -6.67
CA ALA A 219 2.61 10.25 -5.41
C ALA A 219 2.23 8.93 -4.76
N LEU A 220 2.48 8.80 -3.45
CA LEU A 220 2.11 7.59 -2.73
C LEU A 220 0.59 7.45 -2.71
N LEU A 221 0.05 6.49 -3.45
CA LEU A 221 -1.38 6.18 -3.47
C LEU A 221 -1.72 5.17 -2.37
N HIS A 222 -2.99 5.05 -1.98
CA HIS A 222 -3.44 3.90 -1.16
C HIS A 222 -3.60 2.63 -2.01
N GLY A 223 -4.09 2.78 -3.24
CA GLY A 223 -4.24 1.69 -4.21
C GLY A 223 -5.59 0.94 -4.19
N ASP A 224 -6.32 0.93 -3.06
CA ASP A 224 -7.68 0.38 -2.96
C ASP A 224 -8.57 1.18 -2.00
N LEU A 225 -8.75 2.48 -2.25
CA LEU A 225 -9.52 3.34 -1.35
C LEU A 225 -11.01 3.35 -1.73
N TRP A 226 -11.82 2.58 -1.01
CA TRP A 226 -13.29 2.54 -1.13
C TRP A 226 -13.93 2.37 0.24
N SER A 227 -15.26 2.43 0.34
CA SER A 227 -15.99 2.43 1.62
C SER A 227 -15.75 1.20 2.51
N GLY A 228 -15.25 0.09 1.96
CA GLY A 228 -14.87 -1.10 2.73
C GLY A 228 -13.50 -1.00 3.42
N ASN A 229 -12.66 -0.06 2.99
CA ASN A 229 -11.29 0.13 3.41
C ASN A 229 -11.07 1.43 4.20
N VAL A 230 -12.15 2.02 4.70
CA VAL A 230 -12.11 3.23 5.52
C VAL A 230 -13.05 3.05 6.70
N SER A 231 -12.59 3.43 7.90
CA SER A 231 -13.39 3.36 9.12
C SER A 231 -12.96 4.44 10.11
N GLU A 232 -13.84 4.76 11.05
CA GLU A 232 -13.59 5.65 12.19
C GLU A 232 -13.19 4.81 13.42
N ASN A 233 -12.28 5.32 14.26
CA ASN A 233 -11.96 4.73 15.57
C ASN A 233 -12.53 5.58 16.73
N ASP A 234 -12.45 5.04 17.95
CA ASP A 234 -12.87 5.72 19.19
C ASP A 234 -11.76 6.48 19.92
N GLU A 235 -10.55 6.52 19.34
CA GLU A 235 -9.38 7.12 19.99
C GLU A 235 -9.41 8.67 19.96
N GLY A 236 -10.29 9.26 19.14
CA GLY A 236 -10.59 10.68 19.17
C GLY A 236 -11.37 11.16 17.95
N PRO A 237 -12.03 12.34 18.02
CA PRO A 237 -12.68 12.94 16.85
C PRO A 237 -11.66 13.21 15.74
N GLY A 238 -11.91 12.68 14.54
CA GLY A 238 -11.13 12.99 13.35
C GLY A 238 -10.01 12.02 12.96
N GLU A 239 -9.84 10.91 13.68
CA GLU A 239 -8.88 9.87 13.31
C GLU A 239 -9.56 8.81 12.42
N TYR A 240 -9.47 9.00 11.10
CA TYR A 240 -9.83 7.94 10.17
C TYR A 240 -8.71 6.95 10.03
N ILE A 241 -9.11 5.69 9.98
CA ILE A 241 -8.25 4.57 9.72
C ILE A 241 -8.55 4.10 8.31
N ILE A 242 -7.55 4.24 7.44
CA ILE A 242 -7.57 3.50 6.19
C ILE A 242 -7.07 2.09 6.46
N ILE A 243 -7.71 1.12 5.83
CA ILE A 243 -7.37 -0.29 5.91
C ILE A 243 -6.90 -0.67 4.52
N VAL A 244 -5.65 -1.12 4.42
CA VAL A 244 -5.16 -1.66 3.15
C VAL A 244 -5.87 -2.99 2.92
N GLY A 245 -6.82 -3.02 2.00
CA GLY A 245 -7.48 -4.23 1.53
C GLY A 245 -6.83 -4.69 0.24
N VAL A 246 -5.78 -5.50 0.29
CA VAL A 246 -5.18 -6.18 -0.89
C VAL A 246 -5.01 -5.33 -2.17
N GLY A 247 -4.89 -4.01 -2.03
CA GLY A 247 -4.61 -3.04 -3.08
C GLY A 247 -3.90 -1.87 -2.43
N VAL A 248 -2.77 -1.53 -3.05
CA VAL A 248 -1.55 -1.31 -2.27
C VAL A 248 -0.86 -0.04 -2.71
N ALA A 249 -0.08 0.54 -1.80
CA ALA A 249 0.52 1.83 -2.02
C ALA A 249 1.61 1.77 -3.08
N VAL A 250 1.59 2.71 -4.01
CA VAL A 250 2.58 2.86 -5.09
C VAL A 250 2.84 4.34 -5.31
N TRP A 251 4.04 4.67 -5.79
CA TRP A 251 4.40 6.01 -6.24
C TRP A 251 4.01 6.24 -7.69
#